data_AF-J3AR40-F1
#
_entry.id   AF-J3AR40-F1
#
_cell.length_a   1.000
_cell.length_b   1.000
_cell.length_c   1.000
_cell.angle_alpha   90.00
_cell.angle_beta   90.00
_cell.angle_gamma   90.00
#
_symmetry.space_group_name_H-M   'P 1'
#
loop_
_entity.id
_entity.type
_entity.pdbx_description
1 polymer ?
#
loop_
_entity_poly.entity_id
_entity_poly.type
_entity_poly.pdbx_seq_one_letter_code
_entity_poly.pdbx_strand_id
1 'polypeptide(L)'
;QPALPPLARDTRIAAAAREHAATQARRGGVGHGPAGSLGQRLRNHGVWAGISAENISYGYDEPRAVVRQLIIDTGVAGRGHRRNIFTQGYRSAGVACGPHGAYGAMCVIDFAGAIVQRSAER
;
A
#
# COMPACT_ATOMS: atom_id res chain seq x y z
N GLN A 1 -3.57 13.85 17.35
CA GLN A 1 -4.64 13.77 16.33
C GLN A 1 -5.81 13.00 16.92
N PRO A 2 -7.07 13.34 16.55
CA PRO A 2 -8.23 12.52 16.90
C PRO A 2 -8.18 11.14 16.21
N ALA A 3 -8.95 10.18 16.71
CA ALA A 3 -9.10 8.88 16.07
C ALA A 3 -9.70 9.05 14.66
N LEU A 4 -9.18 8.29 13.69
CA LEU A 4 -9.69 8.28 12.32
C LEU A 4 -10.71 7.15 12.13
N PRO A 5 -11.68 7.30 11.21
CA PRO A 5 -12.56 6.21 10.82
C PRO A 5 -11.76 5.01 10.28
N PRO A 6 -12.25 3.77 10.45
CA PRO A 6 -11.64 2.62 9.82
C PRO A 6 -11.71 2.74 8.29
N LEU A 7 -10.66 2.28 7.61
CA LEU A 7 -10.63 2.24 6.15
C LEU A 7 -11.48 1.07 5.63
N ALA A 8 -12.20 1.30 4.54
CA ALA A 8 -12.89 0.25 3.81
C ALA A 8 -11.88 -0.67 3.10
N ARG A 9 -12.09 -1.97 3.17
CA ARG A 9 -11.32 -2.92 2.35
C ARG A 9 -11.73 -2.77 0.88
N ASP A 10 -10.76 -2.64 -0.02
CA ASP A 10 -10.99 -2.64 -1.47
C ASP A 10 -10.12 -3.71 -2.17
N THR A 11 -10.77 -4.62 -2.91
CA THR A 11 -10.11 -5.74 -3.57
C THR A 11 -9.29 -5.34 -4.80
N ARG A 12 -9.62 -4.21 -5.44
CA ARG A 12 -8.86 -3.67 -6.57
C ARG A 12 -7.57 -3.02 -6.08
N ILE A 13 -7.64 -2.29 -4.96
CA ILE A 13 -6.43 -1.77 -4.29
C ILE A 13 -5.53 -2.95 -3.86
N ALA A 14 -6.10 -4.03 -3.32
CA ALA A 14 -5.33 -5.22 -2.96
C ALA A 14 -4.71 -5.92 -4.19
N ALA A 15 -5.34 -5.84 -5.36
CA ALA A 15 -4.77 -6.35 -6.61
C ALA A 15 -3.57 -5.52 -7.08
N ALA A 16 -3.62 -4.20 -6.96
CA ALA A 16 -2.49 -3.31 -7.22
C ALA A 16 -1.31 -3.57 -6.27
N ALA A 17 -1.58 -3.73 -4.98
CA ALA A 17 -0.57 -4.09 -3.98
C ALA A 17 0.08 -5.44 -4.30
N ARG A 18 -0.70 -6.44 -4.73
CA ARG A 18 -0.22 -7.77 -5.13
C ARG A 18 0.65 -7.72 -6.37
N GLU A 19 0.29 -6.91 -7.37
CA GLU A 19 1.11 -6.69 -8.56
C GLU A 19 2.50 -6.15 -8.19
N HIS A 20 2.55 -5.18 -7.26
CA HIS A 20 3.81 -4.61 -6.79
C HIS A 20 4.63 -5.62 -5.99
N ALA A 21 4.01 -6.30 -5.02
CA ALA A 21 4.68 -7.31 -4.20
C ALA A 21 5.26 -8.44 -5.06
N ALA A 22 4.50 -8.96 -6.02
CA ALA A 22 4.97 -9.99 -6.93
C ALA A 22 6.12 -9.49 -7.82
N THR A 23 6.10 -8.24 -8.24
CA THR A 23 7.16 -7.66 -9.07
C THR A 23 8.45 -7.48 -8.29
N GLN A 24 8.38 -6.99 -7.04
CA GLN A 24 9.54 -6.89 -6.16
C GLN A 24 10.12 -8.27 -5.85
N ALA A 25 9.27 -9.24 -5.50
CA ALA A 25 9.70 -10.61 -5.23
C ALA A 25 10.44 -11.25 -6.42
N ARG A 26 9.94 -11.08 -7.65
CA ARG A 26 10.60 -11.61 -8.87
C ARG A 26 11.94 -10.93 -9.18
N ARG A 27 12.07 -9.64 -8.87
CA ARG A 27 13.25 -8.83 -9.22
C ARG A 27 14.26 -8.71 -8.08
N GLY A 28 13.93 -9.18 -6.88
CA GLY A 28 14.71 -8.94 -5.67
C GLY A 28 14.82 -7.46 -5.30
N GLY A 29 13.86 -6.64 -5.72
CA GLY A 29 13.90 -5.19 -5.52
C GLY A 29 13.25 -4.75 -4.22
N VAL A 30 13.49 -3.49 -3.85
CA VAL A 30 12.90 -2.86 -2.66
C VAL A 30 12.29 -1.49 -2.98
N GLY A 31 11.54 -0.94 -2.04
CA GLY A 31 10.92 0.39 -2.14
C GLY A 31 9.81 0.48 -3.19
N HIS A 32 9.59 1.70 -3.71
CA HIS A 32 8.52 2.01 -4.67
C HIS A 32 8.91 1.71 -6.12
N GLY A 33 9.66 0.62 -6.34
CA GLY A 33 10.36 0.26 -7.57
C GLY A 33 9.52 0.06 -8.83
N PRO A 34 10.00 -0.74 -9.82
CA PRO A 34 9.70 -0.54 -11.24
C PRO A 34 8.32 -1.01 -11.72
N ALA A 35 7.41 -1.41 -10.83
CA ALA A 35 6.05 -1.83 -11.20
C ALA A 35 5.15 -0.64 -11.59
N GLY A 36 5.73 0.41 -12.18
CA GLY A 36 5.08 1.70 -12.40
C GLY A 36 4.90 2.52 -11.10
N SER A 37 4.30 3.69 -11.24
CA SER A 37 3.86 4.47 -10.06
C SER A 37 2.65 3.80 -9.41
N LEU A 38 2.45 4.03 -8.10
CA LEU A 38 1.25 3.60 -7.38
C LEU A 38 -0.03 3.99 -8.13
N GLY A 39 -0.13 5.26 -8.55
CA GLY A 39 -1.29 5.77 -9.28
C GLY A 39 -1.54 5.03 -10.60
N GLN A 40 -0.49 4.61 -11.32
CA GLN A 40 -0.65 3.81 -12.53
C GLN A 40 -1.17 2.40 -12.21
N ARG A 41 -0.61 1.72 -11.21
CA ARG A 41 -1.11 0.40 -10.79
C ARG A 41 -2.57 0.47 -10.35
N LEU A 42 -2.93 1.44 -9.51
CA LEU A 42 -4.32 1.64 -9.08
C LEU A 42 -5.27 1.81 -10.28
N ARG A 43 -4.89 2.61 -11.28
CA ARG A 43 -5.68 2.79 -12.51
C ARG A 43 -5.80 1.51 -13.33
N ASN A 44 -4.74 0.71 -13.44
CA ASN A 44 -4.79 -0.58 -14.13
C ASN A 44 -5.81 -1.54 -13.48
N HIS A 45 -6.05 -1.41 -12.18
CA HIS A 45 -7.07 -2.18 -11.44
C HIS A 45 -8.41 -1.44 -11.28
N GLY A 46 -8.63 -0.34 -12.02
CA GLY A 46 -9.89 0.37 -12.01
C GLY A 46 -10.15 1.22 -10.76
N VAL A 47 -9.09 1.73 -10.14
CA VAL A 47 -9.15 2.66 -9.00
C VAL A 47 -8.64 4.03 -9.43
N TRP A 48 -9.53 5.02 -9.40
CA TRP A 48 -9.20 6.43 -9.62
C TRP A 48 -9.49 7.20 -8.33
N ALA A 49 -8.45 7.71 -7.69
CA ALA A 49 -8.58 8.51 -6.48
C ALA A 49 -7.69 9.75 -6.57
N GLY A 50 -8.16 10.87 -6.00
CA GLY A 50 -7.41 12.13 -6.00
C GLY A 50 -6.15 12.10 -5.12
N ILE A 51 -6.13 11.21 -4.12
CA ILE A 51 -4.96 10.97 -3.25
C ILE A 51 -4.77 9.48 -3.04
N SER A 52 -3.52 9.05 -2.99
CA SER A 52 -3.11 7.68 -2.68
C SER A 52 -1.73 7.68 -2.00
N ALA A 53 -1.42 6.61 -1.27
CA ALA A 53 -0.07 6.36 -0.73
C ALA A 53 0.18 4.86 -0.61
N GLU A 54 1.45 4.48 -0.51
CA GLU A 54 1.91 3.10 -0.39
C GLU A 54 2.85 3.00 0.81
N ASN A 55 2.63 1.98 1.65
CA ASN A 55 3.56 1.56 2.67
C ASN A 55 4.06 0.16 2.36
N ILE A 56 5.35 -0.08 2.57
CA ILE A 56 5.96 -1.37 2.29
C ILE A 56 6.76 -1.83 3.50
N SER A 57 6.44 -3.01 4.01
CA SER A 57 7.17 -3.69 5.06
C SER A 57 8.01 -4.81 4.45
N TYR A 58 9.22 -4.99 5.00
CA TYR A 58 10.12 -6.09 4.69
C TYR A 58 10.59 -6.70 6.02
N GLY A 59 10.74 -8.03 6.07
CA GLY A 59 11.31 -8.72 7.24
C GLY A 59 10.32 -9.14 8.31
N TYR A 60 9.02 -8.84 8.14
CA TYR A 60 7.98 -9.18 9.10
C TYR A 60 6.88 -10.00 8.42
N ASP A 61 6.51 -11.13 9.01
CA ASP A 61 5.51 -12.08 8.52
C ASP A 61 4.25 -12.16 9.42
N GLU A 62 4.30 -11.60 10.62
CA GLU A 62 3.14 -11.47 11.51
C GLU A 62 2.39 -10.14 11.25
N PRO A 63 1.07 -10.16 11.00
CA PRO A 63 0.31 -8.96 10.63
C PRO A 63 0.40 -7.80 11.62
N ARG A 64 0.34 -8.06 12.94
CA ARG A 64 0.46 -6.99 13.94
C ARG A 64 1.87 -6.40 13.98
N ALA A 65 2.90 -7.21 13.74
CA ALA A 65 4.29 -6.78 13.67
C ALA A 65 4.54 -5.89 12.45
N VAL A 66 3.98 -6.24 11.28
CA VAL A 66 4.00 -5.40 10.07
C VAL A 66 3.40 -4.02 10.35
N VAL A 67 2.18 -3.98 10.90
CA VAL A 67 1.51 -2.70 11.22
C VAL A 67 2.29 -1.91 12.27
N ARG A 68 2.79 -2.59 13.31
CA ARG A 68 3.61 -1.97 14.36
C ARG A 68 4.89 -1.37 13.79
N GLN A 69 5.60 -2.09 12.92
CA GLN A 69 6.82 -1.60 12.26
C GLN A 69 6.54 -0.29 11.51
N LEU A 70 5.47 -0.25 10.72
CA LEU A 70 5.12 0.92 9.91
C LEU A 70 4.61 2.10 10.74
N ILE A 71 3.99 1.85 11.90
CA ILE A 71 3.57 2.90 12.84
C ILE A 71 4.77 3.49 13.60
N ILE A 72 5.66 2.63 14.09
CA ILE A 72 6.86 3.07 14.81
C ILE A 72 7.78 3.79 13.82
N ASP A 73 8.04 3.17 12.67
CA ASP A 73 8.78 3.75 11.54
C ASP A 73 10.22 4.16 11.90
N THR A 74 10.89 3.33 12.71
CA THR A 74 12.29 3.54 13.09
C THR A 74 13.22 3.40 11.89
N GLY A 75 14.19 4.29 11.76
CA GLY A 75 15.18 4.28 10.68
C GLY A 75 14.69 4.89 9.36
N VAL A 76 13.42 5.32 9.27
CA VAL A 76 12.87 5.98 8.08
C VAL A 76 12.84 7.49 8.30
N ALA A 77 13.64 8.22 7.52
CA ALA A 77 13.70 9.67 7.58
C ALA A 77 12.30 10.30 7.41
N GLY A 78 11.92 11.16 8.33
CA GLY A 78 10.62 11.82 8.33
C GLY A 78 9.42 10.90 8.61
N ARG A 79 9.61 9.63 8.96
CA ARG A 79 8.54 8.68 9.33
C ARG A 79 7.37 8.67 8.33
N GLY A 80 7.69 8.48 7.04
CA GLY A 80 6.73 8.54 5.94
C GLY A 80 5.59 7.53 6.08
N HIS A 81 5.89 6.29 6.48
CA HIS A 81 4.87 5.25 6.62
C HIS A 81 3.87 5.58 7.72
N ARG A 82 4.38 6.08 8.86
CA ARG A 82 3.57 6.56 9.97
C ARG A 82 2.64 7.68 9.54
N ARG A 83 3.15 8.66 8.77
CA ARG A 83 2.34 9.78 8.26
C ARG A 83 1.24 9.29 7.33
N ASN A 84 1.52 8.35 6.44
CA ASN A 84 0.51 7.74 5.57
C ASN A 84 -0.62 7.07 6.38
N ILE A 85 -0.28 6.24 7.38
CA ILE A 85 -1.27 5.54 8.24
C ILE A 85 -2.23 6.51 8.93
N PHE A 86 -1.72 7.69 9.28
CA PHE A 86 -2.43 8.70 10.06
C PHE A 86 -2.93 9.89 9.23
N THR A 87 -2.96 9.76 7.91
CA THR A 87 -3.51 10.79 7.02
C THR A 87 -5.03 10.67 6.93
N GLN A 88 -5.76 11.75 7.22
CA GLN A 88 -7.23 11.75 7.29
C GLN A 88 -7.93 11.56 5.93
N GLY A 89 -7.22 11.76 4.82
CA GLY A 89 -7.81 11.78 3.48
C GLY A 89 -8.14 10.39 2.89
N TYR A 90 -7.58 9.32 3.44
CA TYR A 90 -7.81 7.97 2.93
C TYR A 90 -9.16 7.41 3.42
N ARG A 91 -9.83 6.67 2.52
CA ARG A 91 -11.12 6.01 2.80
C ARG A 91 -11.07 4.51 2.59
N SER A 92 -10.16 4.05 1.75
CA SER A 92 -10.01 2.64 1.41
C SER A 92 -8.55 2.19 1.46
N ALA A 93 -8.34 0.91 1.74
CA ALA A 93 -7.03 0.28 1.67
C ALA A 93 -7.10 -1.13 1.07
N GLY A 94 -5.97 -1.56 0.52
CA GLY A 94 -5.73 -2.91 0.05
C GLY A 94 -4.33 -3.37 0.44
N VAL A 95 -4.20 -4.67 0.72
CA VAL A 95 -2.94 -5.24 1.20
C VAL A 95 -2.63 -6.53 0.45
N ALA A 96 -1.34 -6.75 0.18
CA ALA A 96 -0.82 -8.02 -0.27
C ALA A 96 0.53 -8.30 0.37
N CYS A 97 0.68 -9.52 0.91
CA CYS A 97 1.92 -9.99 1.51
C CYS A 97 2.39 -11.25 0.79
N GLY A 98 3.70 -11.50 0.81
CA GLY A 98 4.30 -12.68 0.21
C GLY A 98 5.79 -12.81 0.55
N PRO A 99 6.42 -13.91 0.11
CA PRO A 99 7.84 -14.13 0.35
C PRO A 99 8.70 -13.09 -0.40
N HIS A 100 9.85 -12.75 0.19
CA HIS A 100 10.86 -11.90 -0.45
C HIS A 100 12.26 -12.48 -0.24
N GLY A 101 13.01 -12.72 -1.32
CA GLY A 101 14.26 -13.50 -1.27
C GLY A 101 15.30 -12.98 -0.26
N ALA A 102 15.47 -11.66 -0.14
CA ALA A 102 16.46 -11.07 0.76
C ALA A 102 15.94 -10.81 2.20
N TYR A 103 14.63 -10.77 2.40
CA TYR A 103 14.02 -10.31 3.67
C TYR A 103 13.08 -11.37 4.29
N GLY A 104 12.96 -12.56 3.69
CA GLY A 104 12.00 -13.58 4.09
C GLY A 104 10.57 -13.26 3.66
N ALA A 105 10.04 -12.13 4.12
CA ALA A 105 8.68 -11.67 3.82
C ALA A 105 8.63 -10.19 3.43
N MET A 106 7.59 -9.82 2.68
CA MET A 106 7.21 -8.44 2.40
C MET A 106 5.69 -8.26 2.43
N CYS A 107 5.25 -7.05 2.75
CA CYS A 107 3.85 -6.63 2.68
C CYS A 107 3.75 -5.24 2.04
N VAL A 108 2.86 -5.09 1.06
CA VAL A 108 2.48 -3.81 0.46
C VAL A 108 1.09 -3.43 0.96
N ILE A 109 0.93 -2.22 1.50
CA ILE A 109 -0.34 -1.64 1.92
C ILE A 109 -0.55 -0.35 1.11
N ASP A 110 -1.55 -0.38 0.25
CA ASP A 110 -1.93 0.77 -0.57
C ASP A 110 -3.18 1.44 0.02
N PHE A 111 -3.16 2.77 0.04
CA PHE A 111 -4.23 3.63 0.54
C PHE A 111 -4.79 4.46 -0.61
N ALA A 112 -6.11 4.66 -0.61
CA ALA A 112 -6.78 5.56 -1.53
C ALA A 112 -7.80 6.45 -0.82
N GLY A 113 -7.92 7.69 -1.27
CA GLY A 113 -9.02 8.58 -0.90
C GLY A 113 -10.35 8.15 -1.52
N ALA A 114 -11.26 9.12 -1.72
CA ALA A 114 -12.51 8.85 -2.42
C ALA A 114 -12.24 8.29 -3.83
N ILE A 115 -12.83 7.12 -4.12
CA ILE A 115 -12.73 6.46 -5.42
C ILE A 115 -13.82 7.03 -6.33
N VAL A 116 -13.41 7.63 -7.44
CA VAL A 116 -14.31 8.16 -8.46
C VAL A 116 -14.85 7.00 -9.28
N GLN A 117 -16.18 6.85 -9.28
CA GLN A 117 -16.84 5.98 -10.24
C GLN A 117 -16.75 6.63 -11.62
N ARG A 118 -16.08 5.97 -12.56
CA ARG A 118 -16.24 6.31 -13.97
C ARG A 118 -17.46 5.55 -14.46
N SER A 119 -18.50 6.28 -14.88
CA SER A 119 -19.52 5.72 -15.75
C SER A 119 -18.82 5.24 -17.02
N ALA A 120 -19.07 3.99 -17.42
CA ALA A 120 -18.69 3.53 -18.74
C ALA A 120 -19.39 4.44 -19.75
N GLU A 121 -18.62 5.22 -20.50
CA GLU A 121 -19.12 5.82 -21.73
C GLU A 121 -19.52 4.65 -22.64
N ARG A 122 -20.82 4.61 -22.98
CA ARG A 122 -21.39 3.67 -23.94
C ARG A 122 -20.92 4.01 -25.35
#